data_AF-A0A4Q6B1J3-F1
#
_entry.id   AF-A0A4Q6B1J3-F1
#
_cell.length_a   1.000
_cell.length_b   1.000
_cell.length_c   1.000
_cell.angle_alpha   90.00
_cell.angle_beta   90.00
_cell.angle_gamma   90.00
#
_symmetry.space_group_name_H-M   'P 1'
#
loop_
_entity.id
_entity.type
_entity.pdbx_description
1 polymer ?
#
loop_
_entity_poly.entity_id
_entity_poly.type
_entity_poly.pdbx_seq_one_letter_code
_entity_poly.pdbx_strand_id
1 'polypeptide(L)'
;MPELIFEANLVMQKLVLLLLLFSQQLVAQQSRPLISKIAFGSCAHENEPQPVLDLVVAHKPDLFVYLGDNIYGDTREMKVLQSKYDKLAAKPEFQRMKKAVPIVATWDDHDFGWNDAGRDYPFKEASKEIFLNFFGEPKESNRRKHAGIYTSYLYEGNGKKLQLILLDNRSFRSRLRPYRGEYSNKPEFFYPLDYYPHQIEDSILLGEEQWQWLEEELKKPADVRIIGSGSQFGISYNGYEAWA
;
A
#
# COMPACT_ATOMS: atom_id res chain seq x y z
N MET A 1 59.62 32.18 -35.38
CA MET A 1 59.33 32.29 -33.93
C MET A 1 58.00 32.95 -33.58
N PRO A 2 57.41 33.89 -34.36
CA PRO A 2 56.10 34.50 -34.02
C PRO A 2 54.88 33.59 -34.23
N GLU A 3 54.88 32.74 -35.26
CA GLU A 3 53.70 31.92 -35.63
C GLU A 3 53.39 30.80 -34.62
N LEU A 4 54.42 30.22 -33.99
CA LEU A 4 54.26 29.19 -32.95
C LEU A 4 53.57 29.72 -31.67
N ILE A 5 53.69 31.02 -31.39
CA ILE A 5 53.07 31.65 -30.20
C ILE A 5 51.58 31.94 -30.45
N PHE A 6 51.20 32.19 -31.71
CA PHE A 6 49.82 32.50 -32.09
C PHE A 6 48.93 31.24 -32.10
N GLU A 7 49.45 30.13 -32.63
CA GLU A 7 48.79 28.81 -32.61
C GLU A 7 48.57 28.30 -31.17
N ALA A 8 49.58 28.45 -30.30
CA ALA A 8 49.47 28.04 -28.89
C ALA A 8 48.37 28.83 -28.13
N ASN A 9 48.23 30.13 -28.40
CA ASN A 9 47.19 30.96 -27.78
C ASN A 9 45.78 30.61 -28.25
N LEU A 10 45.62 30.25 -29.53
CA LEU A 10 44.32 29.85 -30.08
C LEU A 10 43.87 28.48 -29.55
N VAL A 11 44.80 27.54 -29.41
CA VAL A 11 44.55 26.22 -28.80
C VAL A 11 44.22 26.37 -27.32
N MET A 12 44.95 27.23 -26.59
CA MET A 12 44.70 27.49 -25.17
C MET A 12 43.35 28.20 -24.93
N GLN A 13 42.97 29.16 -25.78
CA GLN A 13 41.65 29.80 -25.71
C GLN A 13 40.50 28.83 -26.04
N LYS A 14 40.68 27.91 -27.01
CA LYS A 14 39.70 26.85 -27.31
C LYS A 14 39.57 25.83 -26.17
N LEU A 15 40.67 25.45 -25.52
CA LEU A 15 40.66 24.56 -24.35
C LEU A 15 39.99 25.21 -23.13
N VAL A 16 40.22 26.51 -22.89
CA VAL A 16 39.55 27.26 -21.82
C VAL A 16 38.05 27.39 -22.10
N LEU A 17 37.63 27.64 -23.35
CA LEU A 17 36.20 27.63 -23.72
C LEU A 17 35.56 26.24 -23.56
N LEU A 18 36.27 25.15 -23.90
CA LEU A 18 35.76 23.79 -23.75
C LEU A 18 35.62 23.39 -22.27
N LEU A 19 36.54 23.82 -21.41
CA LEU A 19 36.48 23.62 -19.96
C LEU A 19 35.38 24.46 -19.29
N LEU A 20 35.09 25.67 -19.81
CA LEU A 20 33.99 26.51 -19.33
C LEU A 20 32.61 26.02 -19.80
N LEU A 21 32.53 25.29 -20.92
CA LEU A 21 31.29 24.65 -21.38
C LEU A 21 31.01 23.32 -20.66
N PHE A 22 32.03 22.65 -20.12
CA PHE A 22 31.87 21.43 -19.30
C PHE A 22 31.59 21.71 -17.82
N SER A 23 31.92 22.90 -17.31
CA SER A 23 31.71 23.24 -15.89
C SER A 23 30.26 23.64 -15.54
N GLN A 24 29.37 23.76 -16.52
CA GLN A 24 27.97 24.18 -16.30
C GLN A 24 26.93 23.04 -16.31
N GLN A 25 27.34 21.78 -16.43
CA GLN A 25 26.40 20.63 -16.38
C GLN A 25 26.42 19.83 -15.08
N LEU A 26 27.03 20.35 -14.02
CA LEU A 26 26.63 19.96 -12.66
C LEU A 26 25.39 20.77 -12.28
N VAL A 27 24.28 20.49 -12.97
CA VAL A 27 22.97 20.71 -12.35
C VAL A 27 22.99 19.75 -11.16
N ALA A 28 23.28 20.28 -9.97
CA ALA A 28 23.07 19.54 -8.74
C ALA A 28 21.64 19.01 -8.81
N GLN A 29 21.51 17.70 -9.02
CA GLN A 29 20.20 17.05 -9.05
C GLN A 29 19.61 17.32 -7.67
N GLN A 30 18.71 18.29 -7.60
CA GLN A 30 18.12 18.73 -6.36
C GLN A 30 17.46 17.48 -5.77
N SER A 31 18.06 16.94 -4.71
CA SER A 31 17.61 15.68 -4.14
C SER A 31 16.20 15.91 -3.67
N ARG A 32 15.22 15.24 -4.29
CA ARG A 32 13.84 15.30 -3.81
C ARG A 32 13.86 14.86 -2.35
N PRO A 33 13.21 15.60 -1.44
CA PRO A 33 13.15 15.18 -0.05
C PRO A 33 12.48 13.81 0.01
N LEU A 34 13.05 12.90 0.81
CA LEU A 34 12.41 11.62 1.10
C LEU A 34 11.09 11.90 1.83
N ILE A 35 10.05 11.10 1.52
CA ILE A 35 8.82 11.14 2.32
C ILE A 35 9.16 10.83 3.78
N SER A 36 8.61 11.61 4.70
CA SER A 36 9.01 11.60 6.11
C SER A 36 7.83 11.60 7.07
N LYS A 37 6.63 12.01 6.60
CA LYS A 37 5.40 11.95 7.38
C LYS A 37 4.36 11.15 6.63
N ILE A 38 4.02 9.99 7.17
CA ILE A 38 3.02 9.07 6.60
C ILE A 38 1.86 8.97 7.59
N ALA A 39 0.64 9.12 7.10
CA ALA A 39 -0.58 8.88 7.87
C ALA A 39 -1.24 7.57 7.44
N PHE A 40 -1.87 6.88 8.38
CA PHE A 40 -2.54 5.60 8.16
C PHE A 40 -4.00 5.69 8.61
N GLY A 41 -4.89 4.93 7.96
CA GLY A 41 -6.28 4.79 8.39
C GLY A 41 -6.93 3.52 7.86
N SER A 42 -7.97 3.07 8.54
CA SER A 42 -8.77 1.89 8.21
C SER A 42 -10.17 2.01 8.84
N CYS A 43 -11.05 1.04 8.59
CA CYS A 43 -12.36 0.89 9.24
C CYS A 43 -13.25 2.13 9.11
N ALA A 44 -13.35 2.63 7.88
CA ALA A 44 -14.02 3.89 7.55
C ALA A 44 -15.37 3.63 6.85
N HIS A 45 -16.40 3.36 7.65
CA HIS A 45 -17.74 3.04 7.13
C HIS A 45 -18.29 4.13 6.19
N GLU A 46 -18.70 3.76 4.97
CA GLU A 46 -19.02 4.72 3.89
C GLU A 46 -20.31 5.50 4.15
N ASN A 47 -21.19 4.98 4.99
CA ASN A 47 -22.39 5.69 5.46
C ASN A 47 -22.10 6.74 6.55
N GLU A 48 -20.95 6.69 7.22
CA GLU A 48 -20.65 7.60 8.33
C GLU A 48 -19.79 8.80 7.87
N PRO A 49 -19.93 9.98 8.49
CA PRO A 49 -19.00 11.09 8.26
C PRO A 49 -17.56 10.67 8.58
N GLN A 50 -16.57 11.16 7.82
CA GLN A 50 -15.16 10.84 8.04
C GLN A 50 -14.32 12.09 8.40
N PRO A 51 -14.68 12.86 9.46
CA PRO A 51 -14.01 14.11 9.81
C PRO A 51 -12.52 13.94 10.13
N VAL A 52 -12.09 12.72 10.46
CA VAL A 52 -10.68 12.36 10.62
C VAL A 52 -9.85 12.65 9.36
N LEU A 53 -10.43 12.57 8.16
CA LEU A 53 -9.72 12.89 6.91
C LEU A 53 -9.36 14.37 6.81
N ASP A 54 -10.15 15.28 7.39
CA ASP A 54 -9.78 16.70 7.47
C ASP A 54 -8.61 16.92 8.44
N LEU A 55 -8.54 16.15 9.54
CA LEU A 55 -7.38 16.15 10.44
C LEU A 55 -6.13 15.66 9.73
N VAL A 56 -6.24 14.58 8.93
CA VAL A 56 -5.12 14.09 8.09
C VAL A 56 -4.60 15.22 7.19
N VAL A 57 -5.49 15.94 6.49
CA VAL A 57 -5.09 17.09 5.65
C VAL A 57 -4.39 18.17 6.47
N ALA A 58 -4.90 18.50 7.66
CA ALA A 58 -4.30 19.51 8.54
C ALA A 58 -2.87 19.13 8.99
N HIS A 59 -2.58 17.83 9.15
CA HIS A 59 -1.24 17.34 9.49
C HIS A 59 -0.24 17.37 8.33
N LYS A 60 -0.69 17.61 7.09
CA LYS A 60 0.13 17.69 5.87
C LYS A 60 1.11 16.51 5.74
N PRO A 61 0.65 15.25 5.73
CA PRO A 61 1.50 14.11 5.43
C PRO A 61 1.94 14.11 3.96
N ASP A 62 3.06 13.46 3.69
CA ASP A 62 3.57 13.24 2.33
C ASP A 62 2.81 12.10 1.63
N LEU A 63 2.20 11.21 2.41
CA LEU A 63 1.46 10.03 1.95
C LEU A 63 0.37 9.65 2.96
N PHE A 64 -0.79 9.26 2.46
CA PHE A 64 -1.83 8.58 3.24
C PHE A 64 -1.95 7.13 2.77
N VAL A 65 -1.97 6.20 3.73
CA VAL A 65 -2.06 4.76 3.49
C VAL A 65 -3.35 4.22 4.09
N TYR A 66 -4.25 3.79 3.23
CA TYR A 66 -5.42 3.01 3.63
C TYR A 66 -5.00 1.56 3.89
N LEU A 67 -5.30 1.06 5.10
CA LEU A 67 -4.92 -0.29 5.53
C LEU A 67 -6.06 -1.31 5.41
N GLY A 68 -7.25 -0.93 4.91
CA GLY A 68 -8.38 -1.85 4.79
C GLY A 68 -9.63 -1.34 5.47
N ASP A 69 -10.76 -2.01 5.22
CA ASP A 69 -12.11 -1.53 5.52
C ASP A 69 -12.30 -0.07 5.11
N ASN A 70 -11.89 0.26 3.89
CA ASN A 70 -12.03 1.61 3.33
C ASN A 70 -13.50 1.93 3.07
N ILE A 71 -14.30 0.89 2.81
CA ILE A 71 -15.76 0.84 2.77
C ILE A 71 -16.28 -0.47 3.38
N TYR A 72 -17.57 -0.52 3.76
CA TYR A 72 -18.26 -1.72 4.21
C TYR A 72 -19.09 -2.34 3.07
N GLY A 73 -18.39 -3.13 2.25
CA GLY A 73 -18.81 -3.55 0.91
C GLY A 73 -19.39 -4.97 0.79
N ASP A 74 -19.81 -5.60 1.88
CA ASP A 74 -20.31 -6.99 1.92
C ASP A 74 -21.43 -7.24 0.92
N THR A 75 -21.10 -7.91 -0.18
CA THR A 75 -22.06 -8.15 -1.26
C THR A 75 -21.61 -9.29 -2.19
N ARG A 76 -22.54 -9.83 -2.94
CA ARG A 76 -22.28 -10.66 -4.12
C ARG A 76 -22.66 -9.95 -5.42
N GLU A 77 -23.04 -8.69 -5.32
CA GLU A 77 -23.48 -7.85 -6.42
C GLU A 77 -22.49 -6.70 -6.61
N MET A 78 -21.65 -6.78 -7.64
CA MET A 78 -20.55 -5.83 -7.86
C MET A 78 -21.01 -4.38 -8.09
N LYS A 79 -22.26 -4.18 -8.51
CA LYS A 79 -22.87 -2.84 -8.56
C LYS A 79 -23.06 -2.25 -7.16
N VAL A 80 -23.37 -3.08 -6.16
CA VAL A 80 -23.46 -2.65 -4.76
C VAL A 80 -22.07 -2.24 -4.29
N LEU A 81 -21.04 -3.08 -4.50
CA LEU A 81 -19.66 -2.75 -4.10
C LEU A 81 -19.18 -1.44 -4.76
N GLN A 82 -19.42 -1.27 -6.07
CA GLN A 82 -19.11 -0.03 -6.76
C GLN A 82 -19.84 1.17 -6.13
N SER A 83 -21.14 1.05 -5.84
CA SER A 83 -21.91 2.14 -5.23
C SER A 83 -21.38 2.57 -3.85
N LYS A 84 -20.75 1.65 -3.12
CA LYS A 84 -20.15 1.91 -1.80
C LYS A 84 -18.88 2.75 -1.94
N TYR A 85 -18.05 2.43 -2.93
CA TYR A 85 -16.92 3.28 -3.31
C TYR A 85 -17.38 4.64 -3.83
N ASP A 86 -18.46 4.69 -4.61
CA ASP A 86 -19.02 5.95 -5.11
C ASP A 86 -19.47 6.86 -3.94
N LYS A 87 -20.04 6.28 -2.87
CA LYS A 87 -20.36 7.02 -1.64
C LYS A 87 -19.11 7.61 -0.97
N LEU A 88 -18.03 6.84 -0.86
CA LEU A 88 -16.76 7.35 -0.34
C LEU A 88 -16.21 8.48 -1.22
N ALA A 89 -16.20 8.31 -2.56
CA ALA A 89 -15.76 9.35 -3.49
C ALA A 89 -16.58 10.65 -3.42
N ALA A 90 -17.86 10.55 -3.06
CA ALA A 90 -18.74 11.70 -2.92
C ALA A 90 -18.51 12.52 -1.63
N LYS A 91 -17.79 11.97 -0.63
CA LYS A 91 -17.55 12.67 0.63
C LYS A 91 -16.68 13.91 0.43
N PRO A 92 -17.11 15.11 0.88
CA PRO A 92 -16.31 16.32 0.76
C PRO A 92 -14.93 16.21 1.43
N GLU A 93 -14.85 15.56 2.58
CA GLU A 93 -13.60 15.30 3.31
C GLU A 93 -12.64 14.38 2.54
N PHE A 94 -13.16 13.34 1.89
CA PHE A 94 -12.36 12.46 1.03
C PHE A 94 -11.86 13.20 -0.21
N GLN A 95 -12.70 14.02 -0.85
CA GLN A 95 -12.30 14.84 -1.99
C GLN A 95 -11.20 15.84 -1.63
N ARG A 96 -11.30 16.49 -0.45
CA ARG A 96 -10.25 17.39 0.06
C ARG A 96 -8.94 16.63 0.30
N MET A 97 -9.01 15.47 0.95
CA MET A 97 -7.85 14.63 1.24
C MET A 97 -7.18 14.11 -0.03
N LYS A 98 -7.95 13.56 -0.98
CA LYS A 98 -7.46 13.08 -2.30
C LYS A 98 -6.81 14.18 -3.13
N LYS A 99 -7.27 15.43 -3.00
CA LYS A 99 -6.64 16.58 -3.68
C LYS A 99 -5.34 17.02 -3.01
N ALA A 100 -5.23 16.87 -1.70
CA ALA A 100 -4.12 17.41 -0.91
C ALA A 100 -2.96 16.43 -0.70
N VAL A 101 -3.24 15.13 -0.61
CA VAL A 101 -2.28 14.09 -0.19
C VAL A 101 -2.35 12.91 -1.16
N PRO A 102 -1.21 12.38 -1.64
CA PRO A 102 -1.17 11.11 -2.36
C PRO A 102 -1.73 9.96 -1.52
N ILE A 103 -2.52 9.09 -2.14
CA ILE A 103 -3.16 7.94 -1.48
C ILE A 103 -2.63 6.65 -2.08
N VAL A 104 -2.25 5.72 -1.21
CA VAL A 104 -2.08 4.29 -1.56
C VAL A 104 -2.95 3.45 -0.62
N ALA A 105 -3.31 2.25 -1.04
CA ALA A 105 -4.27 1.44 -0.29
C ALA A 105 -4.02 -0.06 -0.46
N THR A 106 -4.31 -0.80 0.61
CA THR A 106 -4.72 -2.20 0.56
C THR A 106 -6.17 -2.34 1.05
N TRP A 107 -6.68 -3.56 1.08
CA TRP A 107 -8.03 -3.88 1.56
C TRP A 107 -7.98 -4.71 2.85
N ASP A 108 -9.15 -4.80 3.48
CA ASP A 108 -9.51 -5.93 4.32
C ASP A 108 -10.81 -6.60 3.79
N ASP A 109 -11.50 -7.43 4.57
CA ASP A 109 -12.63 -8.26 4.09
C ASP A 109 -13.79 -7.46 3.50
N HIS A 110 -14.11 -6.33 4.11
CA HIS A 110 -15.27 -5.57 3.70
C HIS A 110 -15.10 -4.93 2.31
N ASP A 111 -13.90 -4.46 1.98
CA ASP A 111 -13.57 -3.99 0.62
C ASP A 111 -13.36 -5.15 -0.35
N PHE A 112 -12.83 -6.28 0.14
CA PHE A 112 -12.67 -7.51 -0.61
C PHE A 112 -14.02 -8.04 -1.12
N GLY A 113 -15.07 -7.79 -0.34
CA GLY A 113 -16.46 -7.87 -0.76
C GLY A 113 -17.34 -8.78 0.09
N TRP A 114 -16.82 -9.41 1.15
CA TRP A 114 -17.62 -10.20 2.08
C TRP A 114 -16.87 -10.47 3.38
N ASN A 115 -17.53 -10.23 4.52
CA ASN A 115 -17.03 -10.43 5.88
C ASN A 115 -16.29 -11.76 6.01
N ASP A 116 -15.07 -11.70 6.51
CA ASP A 116 -14.18 -12.82 6.78
C ASP A 116 -13.94 -13.76 5.59
N ALA A 117 -14.24 -13.32 4.37
CA ALA A 117 -14.02 -14.13 3.20
C ALA A 117 -12.55 -14.12 2.78
N GLY A 118 -12.13 -15.23 2.19
CA GLY A 118 -10.80 -15.40 1.63
C GLY A 118 -10.87 -15.91 0.20
N ARG A 119 -9.98 -16.84 -0.14
CA ARG A 119 -9.83 -17.37 -1.51
C ARG A 119 -11.10 -17.92 -2.16
N ASP A 120 -12.07 -18.36 -1.36
CA ASP A 120 -13.34 -18.97 -1.80
C ASP A 120 -14.38 -17.92 -2.26
N TYR A 121 -14.13 -16.62 -2.07
CA TYR A 121 -15.07 -15.58 -2.51
C TYR A 121 -15.09 -15.50 -4.05
N PRO A 122 -16.25 -15.77 -4.69
CA PRO A 122 -16.28 -15.96 -6.15
C PRO A 122 -16.12 -14.66 -6.95
N PHE A 123 -16.27 -13.49 -6.33
CA PHE A 123 -16.20 -12.20 -7.02
C PHE A 123 -14.90 -11.42 -6.75
N LYS A 124 -13.89 -12.03 -6.13
CA LYS A 124 -12.64 -11.36 -5.74
C LYS A 124 -11.92 -10.63 -6.88
N GLU A 125 -11.93 -11.19 -8.09
CA GLU A 125 -11.32 -10.53 -9.26
C GLU A 125 -12.13 -9.30 -9.70
N ALA A 126 -13.46 -9.33 -9.57
CA ALA A 126 -14.30 -8.17 -9.84
C ALA A 126 -14.16 -7.09 -8.75
N SER A 127 -14.06 -7.49 -7.48
CA SER A 127 -13.73 -6.58 -6.36
C SER A 127 -12.38 -5.91 -6.57
N LYS A 128 -11.37 -6.68 -6.99
CA LYS A 128 -10.04 -6.17 -7.35
C LYS A 128 -10.12 -5.07 -8.41
N GLU A 129 -10.85 -5.30 -9.49
CA GLU A 129 -10.96 -4.29 -10.55
C GLU A 129 -11.65 -3.01 -10.05
N ILE A 130 -12.70 -3.13 -9.24
CA ILE A 130 -13.36 -1.97 -8.61
C ILE A 130 -12.38 -1.21 -7.71
N PHE A 131 -11.67 -1.92 -6.83
CA PHE A 131 -10.67 -1.35 -5.92
C PHE A 131 -9.58 -0.59 -6.68
N LEU A 132 -8.95 -1.25 -7.67
CA LEU A 132 -7.86 -0.67 -8.45
C LEU A 132 -8.33 0.54 -9.27
N ASN A 133 -9.54 0.50 -9.81
CA ASN A 133 -10.11 1.64 -10.53
C ASN A 133 -10.41 2.82 -9.61
N PHE A 134 -10.96 2.57 -8.41
CA PHE A 134 -11.26 3.63 -7.43
C PHE A 134 -10.01 4.40 -7.00
N PHE A 135 -8.93 3.68 -6.68
CA PHE A 135 -7.65 4.26 -6.30
C PHE A 135 -6.79 4.73 -7.50
N GLY A 136 -7.29 4.58 -8.73
CA GLY A 136 -6.63 5.11 -9.92
C GLY A 136 -5.36 4.35 -10.33
N GLU A 137 -5.30 3.05 -10.04
CA GLU A 137 -4.17 2.20 -10.43
C GLU A 137 -4.01 2.20 -11.97
N PRO A 138 -2.81 2.50 -12.50
CA PRO A 138 -2.55 2.51 -13.94
C PRO A 138 -2.92 1.19 -14.62
N LYS A 139 -3.41 1.27 -15.87
CA LYS A 139 -3.78 0.07 -16.66
C LYS A 139 -2.62 -0.90 -16.88
N GLU A 140 -1.41 -0.36 -17.04
CA GLU A 140 -0.20 -1.15 -17.28
C GLU A 140 0.49 -1.65 -16.00
N SER A 141 -0.07 -1.33 -14.83
CA SER A 141 0.52 -1.69 -13.54
C SER A 141 0.67 -3.21 -13.39
N ASN A 142 1.79 -3.65 -12.82
CA ASN A 142 2.00 -5.06 -12.51
C ASN A 142 0.94 -5.60 -11.54
N ARG A 143 0.36 -4.72 -10.70
CA ARG A 143 -0.74 -5.07 -9.79
C ARG A 143 -1.97 -5.63 -10.51
N ARG A 144 -2.16 -5.30 -11.79
CA ARG A 144 -3.24 -5.85 -12.64
C ARG A 144 -2.88 -7.17 -13.32
N LYS A 145 -1.62 -7.63 -13.22
CA LYS A 145 -1.08 -8.79 -13.96
C LYS A 145 -0.92 -10.06 -13.13
N HIS A 146 -1.08 -9.98 -11.81
CA HIS A 146 -1.04 -11.13 -10.90
C HIS A 146 -2.35 -11.24 -10.10
N ALA A 147 -2.57 -12.32 -9.36
CA ALA A 147 -3.74 -12.43 -8.48
C ALA A 147 -3.61 -11.50 -7.24
N GLY A 148 -4.74 -11.06 -6.68
CA GLY A 148 -4.78 -10.17 -5.52
C GLY A 148 -4.26 -8.75 -5.76
N ILE A 149 -4.11 -7.97 -4.69
CA ILE A 149 -3.77 -6.53 -4.75
C ILE A 149 -2.48 -6.18 -4.00
N TYR A 150 -1.63 -7.13 -3.65
CA TYR A 150 -0.36 -6.78 -2.99
C TYR A 150 0.51 -5.90 -3.90
N THR A 151 1.31 -5.01 -3.30
CA THR A 151 2.15 -4.05 -4.05
C THR A 151 3.26 -3.48 -3.17
N SER A 152 4.27 -2.87 -3.78
CA SER A 152 5.33 -2.15 -3.07
C SER A 152 5.67 -0.82 -3.74
N TYR A 153 6.15 0.11 -2.92
CA TYR A 153 6.61 1.43 -3.34
C TYR A 153 8.01 1.67 -2.76
N LEU A 154 8.95 2.12 -3.59
CA LEU A 154 10.27 2.54 -3.16
C LEU A 154 10.39 4.05 -3.34
N TYR A 155 10.57 4.75 -2.22
CA TYR A 155 10.82 6.18 -2.19
C TYR A 155 12.31 6.42 -1.93
N GLU A 156 12.93 7.27 -2.75
CA GLU A 156 14.34 7.62 -2.63
C GLU A 156 14.47 9.15 -2.49
N GLY A 157 15.29 9.59 -1.54
CA GLY A 157 15.54 11.00 -1.29
C GLY A 157 16.64 11.19 -0.25
N ASN A 158 17.45 12.25 -0.39
CA ASN A 158 18.57 12.56 0.51
C ASN A 158 19.53 11.38 0.77
N GLY A 159 19.75 10.53 -0.23
CA GLY A 159 20.61 9.34 -0.12
C GLY A 159 20.02 8.21 0.75
N LYS A 160 18.74 8.29 1.11
CA LYS A 160 17.99 7.32 1.89
C LYS A 160 16.87 6.68 1.10
N LYS A 161 16.51 5.46 1.47
CA LYS A 161 15.46 4.65 0.82
C LYS A 161 14.41 4.21 1.83
N LEU A 162 13.15 4.52 1.56
CA LEU A 162 12.00 3.98 2.28
C LEU A 162 11.22 3.04 1.36
N GLN A 163 11.03 1.79 1.80
CA GLN A 163 10.15 0.85 1.12
C GLN A 163 8.85 0.68 1.89
N LEU A 164 7.73 0.91 1.23
CA LEU A 164 6.40 0.56 1.70
C LEU A 164 5.95 -0.70 0.97
N ILE A 165 5.59 -1.74 1.73
CA ILE A 165 5.05 -3.00 1.22
C ILE A 165 3.62 -3.11 1.74
N LEU A 166 2.66 -3.27 0.84
CA LEU A 166 1.26 -3.48 1.18
C LEU A 166 0.88 -4.91 0.80
N LEU A 167 0.47 -5.69 1.79
CA LEU A 167 0.06 -7.08 1.63
C LEU A 167 -1.44 -7.17 1.32
N ASP A 168 -1.79 -8.21 0.59
CA ASP A 168 -3.15 -8.72 0.46
C ASP A 168 -3.31 -9.93 1.40
N ASN A 169 -4.20 -9.82 2.39
CA ASN A 169 -4.45 -10.87 3.38
C ASN A 169 -5.73 -11.68 3.08
N ARG A 170 -6.34 -11.48 1.91
CA ARG A 170 -7.67 -12.01 1.59
C ARG A 170 -7.65 -12.95 0.39
N SER A 171 -7.07 -12.53 -0.74
CA SER A 171 -7.18 -13.23 -2.04
C SER A 171 -6.83 -14.71 -2.03
N PHE A 172 -5.86 -15.07 -1.19
CA PHE A 172 -5.26 -16.40 -1.12
C PHE A 172 -5.62 -17.14 0.18
N ARG A 173 -6.19 -16.43 1.16
CA ARG A 173 -6.37 -16.92 2.51
C ARG A 173 -7.33 -18.12 2.53
N SER A 174 -6.92 -19.18 3.22
CA SER A 174 -7.76 -20.32 3.55
C SER A 174 -8.96 -19.87 4.38
N ARG A 175 -10.08 -20.59 4.24
CA ARG A 175 -11.27 -20.34 5.05
C ARG A 175 -10.93 -20.34 6.54
N LEU A 176 -11.49 -19.39 7.30
CA LEU A 176 -11.35 -19.38 8.75
C LEU A 176 -12.02 -20.61 9.35
N ARG A 177 -11.48 -21.07 10.48
CA ARG A 177 -12.06 -22.16 11.25
C ARG A 177 -13.00 -21.56 12.30
N PRO A 178 -14.32 -21.81 12.21
CA PRO A 178 -15.25 -21.32 13.22
C PRO A 178 -14.91 -21.90 14.60
N TYR A 179 -15.04 -21.08 15.63
CA TYR A 179 -14.97 -21.52 17.01
C TYR A 179 -16.15 -22.46 17.34
N ARG A 180 -15.87 -23.56 18.02
CA ARG A 180 -16.82 -24.61 18.40
C ARG A 180 -16.72 -24.99 19.88
N GLY A 181 -16.16 -24.11 20.70
CA GLY A 181 -16.01 -24.34 22.15
C GLY A 181 -14.65 -24.90 22.56
N GLU A 182 -13.64 -24.87 21.69
CA GLU A 182 -12.31 -25.42 21.95
C GLU A 182 -11.61 -24.83 23.20
N TYR A 183 -12.02 -23.63 23.64
CA TYR A 183 -11.49 -22.94 24.81
C TYR A 183 -12.55 -22.69 25.89
N SER A 184 -13.57 -23.55 26.00
CA SER A 184 -14.60 -23.41 27.05
C SER A 184 -13.96 -23.24 28.43
N ASN A 185 -14.42 -22.23 29.19
CA ASN A 185 -14.00 -21.91 30.57
C ASN A 185 -12.64 -21.21 30.76
N LYS A 186 -12.14 -20.55 29.72
CA LYS A 186 -10.96 -19.68 29.80
C LYS A 186 -11.35 -18.25 30.23
N PRO A 187 -11.01 -17.78 31.45
CA PRO A 187 -11.45 -16.48 31.95
C PRO A 187 -10.87 -15.28 31.19
N GLU A 188 -9.80 -15.47 30.42
CA GLU A 188 -9.22 -14.43 29.56
C GLU A 188 -10.14 -14.00 28.41
N PHE A 189 -11.10 -14.85 28.00
CA PHE A 189 -12.07 -14.57 26.95
C PHE A 189 -13.41 -14.18 27.56
N PHE A 190 -13.56 -12.89 27.87
CA PHE A 190 -14.79 -12.31 28.42
C PHE A 190 -15.82 -11.91 27.36
N TYR A 191 -15.56 -12.25 26.10
CA TYR A 191 -16.38 -11.94 24.92
C TYR A 191 -16.52 -13.18 24.01
N PRO A 192 -17.53 -13.22 23.12
CA PRO A 192 -17.71 -14.33 22.17
C PRO A 192 -16.53 -14.42 21.18
N LEU A 193 -16.11 -15.64 20.88
CA LEU A 193 -15.05 -15.91 19.90
C LEU A 193 -15.69 -16.42 18.61
N ASP A 194 -15.27 -15.88 17.47
CA ASP A 194 -15.80 -16.27 16.16
C ASP A 194 -14.96 -17.39 15.55
N TYR A 195 -13.64 -17.35 15.77
CA TYR A 195 -12.68 -18.22 15.12
C TYR A 195 -11.75 -18.91 16.10
N TYR A 196 -11.23 -20.06 15.67
CA TYR A 196 -10.19 -20.82 16.35
C TYR A 196 -8.96 -20.95 15.45
N PRO A 197 -7.72 -20.88 15.96
CA PRO A 197 -6.53 -20.91 15.12
C PRO A 197 -6.41 -22.23 14.35
N HIS A 198 -5.95 -22.15 13.10
CA HIS A 198 -5.52 -23.34 12.38
C HIS A 198 -4.36 -24.00 13.12
N GLN A 199 -4.47 -25.30 13.39
CA GLN A 199 -3.45 -26.07 14.13
C GLN A 199 -2.53 -26.86 13.20
N ILE A 200 -2.80 -26.80 11.90
CA ILE A 200 -2.12 -27.53 10.85
C ILE A 200 -1.44 -26.53 9.93
N GLU A 201 -0.23 -26.87 9.50
CA GLU A 201 0.64 -25.99 8.71
C GLU A 201 0.14 -25.76 7.26
N ASP A 202 -0.94 -26.42 6.85
CA ASP A 202 -1.49 -26.32 5.49
C ASP A 202 -2.46 -25.13 5.29
N SER A 203 -2.71 -24.34 6.33
CA SER A 203 -3.49 -23.11 6.18
C SER A 203 -2.68 -22.04 5.45
N ILE A 204 -3.31 -21.39 4.46
CA ILE A 204 -2.67 -20.40 3.59
C ILE A 204 -3.14 -19.01 4.03
N LEU A 205 -2.23 -18.04 4.12
CA LEU A 205 -2.57 -16.63 4.31
C LEU A 205 -2.31 -15.82 3.04
N LEU A 206 -1.05 -15.66 2.64
CA LEU A 206 -0.65 -14.86 1.46
C LEU A 206 -0.63 -15.67 0.15
N GLY A 207 -0.53 -17.00 0.21
CA GLY A 207 -0.34 -17.83 -0.98
C GLY A 207 1.10 -17.80 -1.52
N GLU A 208 1.46 -18.83 -2.29
CA GLU A 208 2.85 -19.05 -2.76
C GLU A 208 3.38 -17.89 -3.61
N GLU A 209 2.56 -17.39 -4.55
CA GLU A 209 2.97 -16.30 -5.46
C GLU A 209 3.31 -15.02 -4.68
N GLN A 210 2.48 -14.64 -3.71
CA GLN A 210 2.74 -13.45 -2.89
C GLN A 210 3.89 -13.66 -1.91
N TRP A 211 4.10 -14.88 -1.39
CA TRP A 211 5.27 -15.20 -0.56
C TRP A 211 6.58 -15.06 -1.34
N GLN A 212 6.65 -15.61 -2.55
CA GLN A 212 7.82 -15.48 -3.43
C GLN A 212 8.05 -14.03 -3.81
N TRP A 213 6.99 -13.29 -4.18
CA TRP A 213 7.08 -11.86 -4.45
C TRP A 213 7.60 -11.09 -3.22
N LEU A 214 7.08 -11.38 -2.03
CA LEU A 214 7.50 -10.71 -0.80
C LEU A 214 8.97 -10.99 -0.49
N GLU A 215 9.45 -12.22 -0.70
CA GLU A 215 10.87 -12.56 -0.54
C GLU A 215 11.76 -11.69 -1.45
N GLU A 216 11.38 -11.53 -2.72
CA GLU A 216 12.10 -10.68 -3.68
C GLU A 216 12.03 -9.19 -3.30
N GLU A 217 10.89 -8.70 -2.81
CA GLU A 217 10.77 -7.33 -2.31
C GLU A 217 11.65 -7.08 -1.08
N LEU A 218 11.79 -8.06 -0.19
CA LEU A 218 12.61 -7.95 1.02
C LEU A 218 14.12 -7.96 0.72
N LYS A 219 14.54 -8.55 -0.40
CA LYS A 219 15.93 -8.50 -0.90
C LYS A 219 16.34 -7.11 -1.40
N LYS A 220 15.38 -6.23 -1.73
CA LYS A 220 15.68 -4.87 -2.19
C LYS A 220 16.27 -4.02 -1.06
N PRO A 221 17.31 -3.20 -1.32
CA PRO A 221 17.88 -2.31 -0.29
C PRO A 221 16.88 -1.25 0.18
N ALA A 222 16.71 -1.11 1.49
CA ALA A 222 15.92 -0.06 2.13
C ALA A 222 16.54 0.32 3.48
N ASP A 223 16.60 1.62 3.80
CA ASP A 223 17.01 2.09 5.13
C ASP A 223 15.86 1.92 6.14
N VAL A 224 14.62 2.13 5.68
CA VAL A 224 13.39 1.94 6.45
C VAL A 224 12.42 1.12 5.62
N ARG A 225 11.81 0.11 6.26
CA ARG A 225 10.78 -0.72 5.65
C ARG A 225 9.50 -0.66 6.47
N ILE A 226 8.39 -0.39 5.82
CA ILE A 226 7.05 -0.40 6.40
C ILE A 226 6.27 -1.49 5.68
N ILE A 227 5.68 -2.42 6.44
CA ILE A 227 4.81 -3.46 5.91
C ILE A 227 3.42 -3.23 6.48
N GLY A 228 2.44 -3.04 5.60
CA GLY A 228 1.02 -2.87 5.95
C GLY A 228 0.20 -4.07 5.52
N SER A 229 -0.76 -4.47 6.36
CA SER A 229 -1.72 -5.56 6.12
C SER A 229 -3.12 -5.13 6.57
N GLY A 230 -4.15 -5.72 5.95
CA GLY A 230 -5.56 -5.59 6.37
C GLY A 230 -5.80 -6.10 7.77
N SER A 231 -5.28 -7.30 8.04
CA SER A 231 -5.49 -8.00 9.31
C SER A 231 -4.31 -7.81 10.28
N GLN A 232 -4.57 -7.99 11.57
CA GLN A 232 -3.60 -7.79 12.65
C GLN A 232 -2.48 -8.84 12.63
N PHE A 233 -1.21 -8.40 12.59
CA PHE A 233 -0.03 -9.27 12.53
C PHE A 233 0.47 -9.74 13.91
N GLY A 234 0.75 -8.80 14.82
CA GLY A 234 1.52 -9.04 16.05
C GLY A 234 0.68 -9.35 17.30
N ILE A 235 -0.55 -9.84 17.13
CA ILE A 235 -1.43 -10.16 18.26
C ILE A 235 -1.31 -11.63 18.64
N SER A 236 -1.50 -11.96 19.91
CA SER A 236 -1.83 -13.35 20.30
C SER A 236 -3.28 -13.64 19.93
N TYR A 237 -3.62 -14.92 19.78
CA TYR A 237 -4.98 -15.35 19.52
C TYR A 237 -6.00 -14.63 20.43
N ASN A 238 -6.94 -13.94 19.79
CA ASN A 238 -7.96 -13.11 20.43
C ASN A 238 -9.38 -13.52 20.03
N GLY A 239 -9.57 -14.66 19.35
CA GLY A 239 -10.90 -15.13 18.93
C GLY A 239 -11.45 -14.53 17.64
N TYR A 240 -10.77 -13.55 17.05
CA TYR A 240 -11.15 -12.91 15.80
C TYR A 240 -10.11 -13.20 14.73
N GLU A 241 -10.38 -12.74 13.50
CA GLU A 241 -9.43 -12.91 12.42
C GLU A 241 -8.13 -12.14 12.66
N ALA A 242 -7.03 -12.85 12.50
CA ALA A 242 -5.68 -12.32 12.64
C ALA A 242 -4.70 -13.19 11.85
N TRP A 243 -3.42 -12.81 11.88
CA TRP A 243 -2.34 -13.69 11.44
C TRP A 243 -2.07 -14.87 12.40
N ALA A 244 -2.52 -14.78 13.66
CA ALA A 244 -2.21 -15.71 14.75
C ALA A 244 -3.05 -16.98 14.80
#